data_AF-A0A124GQC6-F1
#
_entry.id   AF-A0A124GQC6-F1
#
_cell.length_a   1.000
_cell.length_b   1.000
_cell.length_c   1.000
_cell.angle_alpha   90.00
_cell.angle_beta   90.00
_cell.angle_gamma   90.00
#
_symmetry.space_group_name_H-M   'P 1'
#
loop_
_entity.id
_entity.type
_entity.pdbx_description
1 polymer ?
#
loop_
_entity_poly.entity_id
_entity_poly.type
_entity_poly.pdbx_seq_one_letter_code
_entity_poly.pdbx_strand_id
1 'polypeptide(L)'
;MPPSVSTDPRILRFPRSDETGSFVLVYVSCTGPAPLDLSLTATEGESPYVSLVKQTRLKDLQAKNYQGSNDEWVKTVSLILGQCSAPPDAPDWATGLEASASISGSDEDNKEIVITIRKRVQTITVRIPRRQIICIHMIPLLTHI
;
A
#
# COMPACT_ATOMS: atom_id res chain seq x y z
N MET A 1 8.36 -13.01 22.05
CA MET A 1 7.34 -13.67 21.19
C MET A 1 7.44 -13.02 19.82
N PRO A 2 7.78 -13.74 18.74
CA PRO A 2 7.79 -13.12 17.42
C PRO A 2 6.34 -12.71 17.07
N PRO A 3 6.13 -11.55 16.44
CA PRO A 3 4.80 -11.18 15.95
C PRO A 3 4.35 -12.24 14.94
N SER A 4 3.13 -12.76 15.12
CA SER A 4 2.52 -13.73 14.21
C SER A 4 2.27 -13.06 12.85
N VAL A 5 3.19 -13.21 11.91
CA VAL A 5 3.01 -12.78 10.53
C VAL A 5 1.96 -13.69 9.91
N SER A 6 0.86 -13.12 9.41
CA SER A 6 -0.21 -13.90 8.81
C SER A 6 0.09 -14.15 7.34
N THR A 7 0.49 -15.38 7.01
CA THR A 7 0.84 -15.81 5.64
C THR A 7 -0.36 -16.17 4.77
N ASP A 8 -1.57 -16.08 5.33
CA ASP A 8 -2.81 -16.37 4.62
C ASP A 8 -3.14 -15.25 3.63
N PRO A 9 -3.59 -15.57 2.40
CA PRO A 9 -3.99 -14.56 1.46
C PRO A 9 -5.20 -13.76 1.97
N ARG A 10 -5.26 -12.47 1.64
CA ARG A 10 -6.34 -11.60 2.09
C ARG A 10 -6.74 -10.57 1.04
N ILE A 11 -7.97 -10.10 1.13
CA ILE A 11 -8.48 -9.03 0.27
C ILE A 11 -8.55 -7.74 1.10
N LEU A 12 -7.92 -6.70 0.57
CA LEU A 12 -7.93 -5.36 1.13
C LEU A 12 -8.75 -4.44 0.23
N ARG A 13 -9.48 -3.51 0.84
CA ARG A 13 -10.28 -2.51 0.13
C ARG A 13 -9.65 -1.13 0.31
N PHE A 14 -9.27 -0.51 -0.79
CA PHE A 14 -8.71 0.85 -0.81
C PHE A 14 -9.70 1.81 -1.48
N PRO A 15 -10.14 2.89 -0.80
CA PRO A 15 -11.00 3.89 -1.42
C PRO A 15 -10.24 4.63 -2.54
N ARG A 16 -10.94 4.97 -3.63
CA ARG A 16 -10.38 5.77 -4.71
C ARG A 16 -10.32 7.25 -4.32
N SER A 17 -9.20 7.87 -4.61
CA SER A 17 -8.94 9.29 -4.31
C SER A 17 -9.17 10.20 -5.52
N ASP A 18 -9.13 9.60 -6.71
CA ASP A 18 -9.47 10.16 -8.02
C ASP A 18 -10.98 10.14 -8.31
N GLU A 19 -11.72 9.19 -7.72
CA GLU A 19 -13.17 9.06 -7.91
C GLU A 19 -13.90 8.80 -6.59
N THR A 20 -14.84 9.68 -6.23
CA THR A 20 -15.52 9.63 -4.93
C THR A 20 -16.55 8.50 -4.88
N GLY A 21 -16.49 7.69 -3.82
CA GLY A 21 -17.42 6.57 -3.60
C GLY A 21 -16.96 5.24 -4.20
N SER A 22 -15.99 5.29 -5.12
CA SER A 22 -15.40 4.12 -5.77
C SER A 22 -14.24 3.55 -4.94
N PHE A 23 -13.86 2.30 -5.20
CA PHE A 23 -12.79 1.60 -4.47
C PHE A 23 -12.10 0.56 -5.35
N VAL A 24 -10.89 0.19 -4.96
CA VAL A 24 -10.11 -0.90 -5.55
C VAL A 24 -10.02 -2.03 -4.53
N LEU A 25 -10.16 -3.27 -5.00
CA LEU A 25 -9.89 -4.46 -4.23
C LEU A 25 -8.48 -4.96 -4.55
N VAL A 26 -7.70 -5.26 -3.52
CA VAL A 26 -6.34 -5.79 -3.66
C VAL A 26 -6.26 -7.11 -2.92
N TYR A 27 -6.07 -8.18 -3.69
CA TYR A 27 -5.70 -9.48 -3.17
C TYR A 27 -4.20 -9.51 -2.89
N VAL A 28 -3.84 -9.84 -1.65
CA VAL A 28 -2.46 -9.91 -1.16
C VAL A 28 -2.16 -11.36 -0.85
N SER A 29 -1.13 -11.93 -1.46
CA SER A 29 -0.65 -13.28 -1.17
C SER A 29 0.86 -13.31 -0.92
N CYS A 30 1.30 -14.18 -0.02
CA CYS A 30 2.72 -14.40 0.21
C CYS A 30 3.33 -15.23 -0.92
N THR A 31 4.50 -14.81 -1.39
CA THR A 31 5.23 -15.46 -2.49
C THR A 31 6.67 -15.85 -2.15
N GLY A 32 7.17 -15.38 -1.01
CA GLY A 32 8.55 -15.62 -0.59
C GLY A 32 8.69 -15.92 0.90
N PRO A 33 9.93 -16.20 1.33
CA PRO A 33 10.23 -16.53 2.72
C PRO A 33 10.13 -15.32 3.66
N ALA A 34 10.23 -14.09 3.13
CA ALA A 34 10.10 -12.90 3.95
C ALA A 34 8.61 -12.48 4.11
N PRO A 35 8.22 -11.94 5.29
CA PRO A 35 6.87 -11.44 5.57
C PRO A 35 6.29 -10.48 4.54
N LEU A 36 7.15 -9.69 3.87
CA LEU A 36 6.76 -8.69 2.87
C LEU A 36 7.16 -9.07 1.44
N ASP A 37 7.46 -10.35 1.19
CA ASP A 37 7.56 -10.89 -0.17
C ASP A 37 6.16 -11.28 -0.66
N LEU A 38 5.44 -10.29 -1.21
CA LEU A 38 4.01 -10.37 -1.51
C LEU A 38 3.73 -10.16 -3.00
N SER A 39 2.80 -10.93 -3.53
CA SER A 39 2.11 -10.62 -4.79
C SER A 39 0.83 -9.86 -4.48
N LEU A 40 0.64 -8.75 -5.17
CA LEU A 40 -0.54 -7.91 -5.09
C LEU A 40 -1.28 -8.01 -6.41
N THR A 41 -2.53 -8.47 -6.36
CA THR A 41 -3.44 -8.45 -7.52
C THR A 41 -4.58 -7.50 -7.22
N ALA A 42 -4.65 -6.38 -7.93
CA ALA A 42 -5.69 -5.38 -7.76
C ALA A 42 -6.74 -5.44 -8.87
N THR A 43 -7.96 -5.02 -8.57
CA THR A 43 -8.99 -4.79 -9.57
C THR A 43 -9.92 -3.65 -9.17
N GLU A 44 -10.31 -2.86 -10.16
CA GLU A 44 -11.35 -1.83 -10.07
C GLU A 44 -12.74 -2.34 -10.49
N GLY A 45 -12.85 -3.62 -10.89
CA GLY A 45 -14.08 -4.25 -11.39
C GLY A 45 -14.04 -4.66 -12.86
N GLU A 46 -13.04 -4.19 -13.62
CA GLU A 46 -12.92 -4.47 -15.05
C GLU A 46 -11.65 -5.25 -15.38
N SER A 47 -10.49 -4.66 -15.06
CA SER A 47 -9.17 -5.23 -15.36
C SER A 47 -8.41 -5.67 -14.11
N PRO A 48 -7.63 -6.78 -14.17
CA PRO A 48 -6.69 -7.15 -13.14
C PRO A 48 -5.33 -6.46 -13.34
N TYR A 49 -4.77 -5.96 -12.25
CA TYR A 49 -3.45 -5.32 -12.17
C TYR A 49 -2.58 -6.10 -11.21
N VAL A 50 -1.29 -6.25 -11.52
CA VAL A 50 -0.37 -7.01 -10.68
C VAL A 50 0.83 -6.18 -10.26
N SER A 51 1.32 -6.44 -9.06
CA SER A 51 2.57 -5.86 -8.54
C SER A 51 3.22 -6.82 -7.56
N LEU A 52 4.55 -6.77 -7.49
CA LEU A 52 5.33 -7.60 -6.58
C LEU A 52 6.04 -6.71 -5.57
N VAL A 53 5.74 -6.91 -4.29
CA VAL A 53 6.46 -6.29 -3.19
C VAL A 53 7.50 -7.29 -2.70
N LYS A 54 8.75 -6.84 -2.58
CA LYS A 54 9.83 -7.63 -1.97
C LYS A 54 10.36 -6.87 -0.77
N GLN A 55 10.59 -7.57 0.34
CA GLN A 55 11.08 -6.93 1.57
C GLN A 55 12.42 -6.22 1.35
N THR A 56 13.28 -6.79 0.50
CA THR A 56 14.59 -6.23 0.14
C THR A 56 14.50 -4.93 -0.66
N ARG A 57 13.40 -4.68 -1.36
CA ARG A 57 13.16 -3.51 -2.22
C ARG A 57 12.18 -2.52 -1.62
N LEU A 58 11.74 -2.73 -0.38
CA LEU A 58 10.82 -1.84 0.30
C LEU A 58 11.32 -0.40 0.37
N LYS A 59 12.63 -0.18 0.45
CA LYS A 59 13.21 1.17 0.45
C LYS A 59 12.96 1.93 -0.85
N ASP A 60 12.76 1.23 -1.98
CA ASP A 60 12.49 1.84 -3.28
C ASP A 60 11.07 2.42 -3.36
N LEU A 61 10.14 1.87 -2.57
CA LEU A 61 8.74 2.32 -2.50
C LEU A 61 8.55 3.54 -1.59
N GLN A 62 9.56 3.87 -0.79
CA GLN A 62 9.52 4.96 0.16
C GLN A 62 9.73 6.31 -0.53
N ALA A 63 8.92 7.31 -0.16
CA ALA A 63 9.14 8.67 -0.61
C ALA A 63 10.52 9.19 -0.14
N LYS A 64 11.25 9.90 -1.02
CA LYS A 64 12.58 10.47 -0.71
C LYS A 64 12.63 11.34 0.55
N ASN A 65 11.49 11.90 0.95
CA ASN A 65 11.35 12.77 2.12
C ASN A 65 10.83 12.03 3.38
N TYR A 66 10.81 10.69 3.38
CA TYR A 66 10.45 9.93 4.57
C TYR A 66 11.53 10.07 5.64
N GLN A 67 11.11 10.34 6.88
CA GLN A 67 12.01 10.60 8.02
C GLN A 67 12.01 9.48 9.06
N GLY A 68 11.23 8.40 8.86
CA GLY A 68 11.18 7.27 9.78
C GLY A 68 12.32 6.27 9.53
N SER A 69 12.48 5.34 10.47
CA SER A 69 13.43 4.23 10.34
C SER A 69 12.95 3.13 9.39
N ASN A 70 13.87 2.27 8.95
CA ASN A 70 13.55 1.11 8.11
C ASN A 70 12.66 0.08 8.84
N ASP A 71 12.76 -0.04 10.17
CA ASP A 71 11.93 -0.95 10.95
C ASP A 71 10.49 -0.45 11.06
N GLU A 72 10.30 0.84 11.37
CA GLU A 72 8.99 1.49 11.34
C GLU A 72 8.36 1.41 9.95
N TRP A 73 9.19 1.52 8.92
CA TRP A 73 8.78 1.39 7.54
C TRP A 73 8.22 0.01 7.22
N VAL A 74 8.96 -1.06 7.56
CA VAL A 74 8.52 -2.45 7.41
C VAL A 74 7.19 -2.67 8.16
N LYS A 75 7.07 -2.17 9.39
CA LYS A 75 5.83 -2.28 10.18
C LYS A 75 4.65 -1.55 9.54
N THR A 76 4.88 -0.36 8.99
CA THR A 76 3.87 0.45 8.29
C THR A 76 3.31 -0.30 7.08
N VAL A 77 4.20 -0.84 6.25
CA VAL A 77 3.79 -1.60 5.05
C VAL A 77 3.08 -2.89 5.44
N SER A 78 3.60 -3.62 6.45
CA SER A 78 2.95 -4.83 6.97
C SER A 78 1.54 -4.54 7.49
N LEU A 79 1.34 -3.41 8.17
CA LEU A 79 0.02 -3.03 8.67
C LEU A 79 -0.96 -2.73 7.53
N ILE A 80 -0.53 -1.94 6.53
CA ILE A 80 -1.41 -1.58 5.40
C ILE A 80 -1.72 -2.77 4.51
N LEU A 81 -0.74 -3.63 4.26
CA LEU A 81 -0.93 -4.85 3.48
C LEU A 81 -1.54 -6.01 4.30
N GLY A 82 -2.01 -5.72 5.52
CA GLY A 82 -2.72 -6.64 6.40
C GLY A 82 -1.91 -7.83 6.89
N GLN A 83 -0.58 -7.78 6.79
CA GLN A 83 0.35 -8.81 7.28
C GLN A 83 0.54 -8.77 8.80
N CYS A 84 0.17 -7.65 9.43
CA CYS A 84 0.22 -7.46 10.88
C CYS A 84 -1.02 -6.68 11.33
N SER A 85 -1.49 -6.95 12.55
CA SER A 85 -2.55 -6.16 13.19
C SER A 85 -1.94 -4.98 13.93
N ALA A 86 -2.65 -3.84 13.97
CA ALA A 86 -2.25 -2.72 14.80
C ALA A 86 -2.23 -3.17 16.27
N PRO A 87 -1.17 -2.89 17.04
CA PRO A 87 -1.18 -3.16 18.47
C PRO A 87 -2.26 -2.29 19.16
N PRO A 88 -2.84 -2.76 20.28
CA PRO A 88 -3.90 -2.06 21.00
C PRO A 88 -3.47 -0.65 21.46
N ASP A 89 -2.21 -0.49 21.85
CA ASP A 89 -1.56 0.81 22.05
C ASP A 89 -0.85 1.21 20.74
N ALA A 90 -1.63 1.71 19.77
CA ALA A 90 -1.11 2.06 18.45
C ALA A 90 0.03 3.11 18.60
N PRO A 91 1.29 2.74 18.30
CA PRO A 91 2.42 3.65 18.42
C PRO A 91 2.27 4.82 17.45
N ASP A 92 3.00 5.91 17.69
CA ASP A 92 2.95 7.12 16.85
C ASP A 92 3.10 6.81 15.36
N TRP A 93 3.88 5.80 14.96
CA TRP A 93 4.03 5.41 13.55
C TRP A 93 2.75 4.85 12.91
N ALA A 94 1.90 4.17 13.67
CA ALA A 94 0.66 3.54 13.21
C ALA A 94 -0.54 4.50 13.25
N THR A 95 -0.46 5.56 14.04
CA THR A 95 -1.55 6.53 14.20
C THR A 95 -1.69 7.44 12.97
N GLY A 96 -2.92 7.60 12.48
CA GLY A 96 -3.27 8.50 11.37
C GLY A 96 -2.86 7.99 10.00
N LEU A 97 -2.49 6.71 9.87
CA LEU A 97 -2.17 6.11 8.57
C LEU A 97 -3.46 5.91 7.75
N GLU A 98 -3.45 6.39 6.51
CA GLU A 98 -4.52 6.20 5.54
C GLU A 98 -3.92 5.67 4.25
N ALA A 99 -4.64 4.76 3.61
CA ALA A 99 -4.29 4.26 2.29
C ALA A 99 -5.44 4.51 1.32
N SER A 100 -5.12 4.94 0.12
CA SER A 100 -6.08 5.19 -0.96
C SER A 100 -5.52 4.70 -2.28
N ALA A 101 -6.39 4.30 -3.19
CA ALA A 101 -6.03 4.01 -4.56
C ALA A 101 -6.25 5.24 -5.44
N SER A 102 -5.52 5.32 -6.53
CA SER A 102 -5.85 6.17 -7.68
C SER A 102 -5.54 5.42 -8.94
N ILE A 103 -6.31 5.68 -9.98
CA ILE A 103 -6.08 5.11 -11.30
C ILE A 103 -5.47 6.20 -12.17
N SER A 104 -4.31 5.91 -12.74
CA SER A 104 -3.56 6.82 -13.61
C SER A 104 -3.45 6.19 -15.00
N GLY A 105 -3.29 7.01 -16.03
CA GLY A 105 -3.31 6.57 -17.43
C GLY A 105 -4.61 6.95 -18.15
N SER A 106 -4.48 7.43 -19.38
CA SER A 106 -5.60 7.91 -20.20
C SER A 106 -6.14 6.85 -21.16
N ASP A 107 -5.34 5.81 -21.42
CA ASP A 107 -5.61 4.75 -22.39
C ASP A 107 -5.60 3.39 -21.70
N GLU A 108 -6.37 2.42 -22.21
CA GLU A 108 -6.53 1.09 -21.60
C GLU A 108 -5.19 0.35 -21.41
N ASP A 109 -4.24 0.56 -22.33
CA ASP A 109 -2.91 -0.07 -22.29
C ASP A 109 -1.93 0.59 -21.30
N ASN A 110 -2.19 1.84 -20.89
CA ASN A 110 -1.33 2.61 -19.99
C ASN A 110 -1.96 2.83 -18.62
N LYS A 111 -3.07 2.15 -18.33
CA LYS A 111 -3.79 2.27 -17.08
C LYS A 111 -2.97 1.61 -15.97
N GLU A 112 -2.75 2.31 -14.87
CA GLU A 112 -2.05 1.81 -13.69
C GLU A 112 -2.88 2.10 -12.44
N ILE A 113 -2.86 1.16 -11.50
CA ILE A 113 -3.37 1.41 -10.15
C ILE A 113 -2.20 1.84 -9.28
N VAL A 114 -2.35 2.98 -8.63
CA VAL A 114 -1.38 3.51 -7.66
C VAL A 114 -2.00 3.45 -6.27
N ILE A 115 -1.44 2.63 -5.37
CA ILE A 115 -1.82 2.64 -3.95
C ILE A 115 -0.94 3.65 -3.23
N THR A 116 -1.55 4.74 -2.76
CA THR A 116 -0.88 5.78 -1.99
C THR A 116 -1.16 5.62 -0.51
N ILE A 117 -0.10 5.64 0.29
CA ILE A 117 -0.20 5.58 1.75
C ILE A 117 0.31 6.91 2.33
N ARG A 118 -0.48 7.50 3.22
CA ARG A 118 -0.24 8.81 3.83
C ARG A 118 -0.45 8.75 5.33
N LYS A 119 0.31 9.54 6.08
CA LYS A 119 0.12 9.70 7.53
C LYS A 119 -0.44 11.09 7.82
N ARG A 120 -1.63 11.15 8.40
CA ARG A 120 -2.22 12.38 8.95
C ARG A 120 -1.71 12.60 10.37
N VAL A 121 -1.12 13.77 10.60
CA VAL A 121 -0.86 14.30 11.95
C VAL A 121 -2.02 15.23 12.32
N GLN A 122 -2.71 14.93 13.43
CA GLN A 122 -3.94 15.62 13.86
C GLN A 122 -3.70 16.98 14.56
N THR A 123 -2.66 17.72 14.21
CA THR A 123 -2.41 19.04 14.77
C THR A 123 -2.78 20.13 13.76
N ILE A 124 -4.02 20.60 13.88
CA ILE A 124 -4.53 21.94 13.51
C ILE A 124 -3.97 22.55 12.21
N THR A 125 -4.79 22.53 11.17
CA THR A 125 -4.91 23.48 10.04
C THR A 125 -3.72 24.41 9.74
N VAL A 126 -2.55 23.86 9.41
CA VAL A 126 -1.48 24.60 8.72
C VAL A 126 -1.11 23.79 7.48
N ARG A 127 -0.79 24.48 6.38
CA ARG A 127 -0.45 23.91 5.06
C ARG A 127 0.85 23.09 5.09
N ILE A 128 0.86 22.00 5.84
CA ILE A 128 1.98 21.06 5.88
C ILE A 128 1.90 20.26 4.57
N PRO A 129 2.99 20.14 3.79
CA PRO A 129 2.96 19.42 2.53
C PRO A 129 2.45 18.00 2.79
N ARG A 130 1.51 17.56 1.96
CA ARG A 130 0.95 16.20 1.95
C ARG A 130 2.13 15.22 1.98
N ARG A 131 2.48 14.67 3.15
CA ARG A 131 3.53 13.67 3.26
C ARG A 131 2.94 12.37 2.70
N GLN A 132 2.95 12.24 1.37
CA GLN A 132 2.85 10.95 0.71
C GLN A 132 4.06 10.14 1.17
N ILE A 133 3.81 8.95 1.71
CA ILE A 133 4.86 8.12 2.28
C ILE A 133 5.21 7.01 1.28
N ILE A 134 4.25 6.59 0.43
CA ILE A 134 4.36 5.40 -0.43
C ILE A 134 3.50 5.58 -1.68
N CYS A 135 4.01 5.12 -2.83
CA CYS A 135 3.21 4.80 -4.02
C CYS A 135 3.58 3.38 -4.49
N ILE A 136 2.63 2.46 -4.48
CA ILE A 136 2.79 1.14 -5.09
C ILE A 136 2.14 1.20 -6.46
N HIS A 137 2.95 1.11 -7.51
CA HIS A 137 2.49 1.07 -8.89
C HIS A 137 2.14 -0.37 -9.27
N MET A 138 0.95 -0.55 -9.84
CA MET A 138 0.43 -1.83 -10.30
C MET A 138 0.04 -1.69 -11.76
N ILE A 139 0.65 -2.51 -12.61
CA ILE A 139 0.47 -2.47 -14.07
C ILE A 139 -0.54 -3.54 -14.50
N PRO A 140 -1.24 -3.35 -15.62
CA PRO A 140 -2.27 -4.27 -16.08
C PRO A 140 -1.62 -5.59 -16.49
N LEU A 141 -2.27 -6.71 -16.20
CA LEU A 141 -1.73 -8.04 -16.51
C LEU A 141 -1.65 -8.32 -18.03
N LEU A 142 -2.35 -7.53 -18.87
CA LEU A 142 -2.45 -7.74 -20.32
C LEU A 142 -1.21 -7.35 -21.14
N THR A 143 -0.16 -6.76 -20.56
CA THR A 143 1.02 -6.29 -21.33
C THR A 143 1.95 -7.40 -21.85
N HIS A 144 1.53 -8.67 -21.85
CA HIS A 144 2.38 -9.81 -22.23
C HIS A 144 1.63 -10.92 -22.99
N ILE A 145 0.82 -10.56 -23.98
CA ILE A 145 0.34 -11.51 -25.01
C ILE A 145 0.67 -10.95 -26.39
#